data_AF-A0A7C1DY49-F1
#
_entry.id   AF-A0A7C1DY49-F1
#
_cell.length_a   1.000
_cell.length_b   1.000
_cell.length_c   1.000
_cell.angle_alpha   90.00
_cell.angle_beta   90.00
_cell.angle_gamma   90.00
#
_symmetry.space_group_name_H-M   'P 1'
#
loop_
_entity.id
_entity.type
_entity.pdbx_description
1 polymer ?
#
loop_
_entity_poly.entity_id
_entity_poly.type
_entity_poly.pdbx_seq_one_letter_code
_entity_poly.pdbx_strand_id
1 'polypeptide(L)' 'MLRCPKCGSREIYPVAGGYTGWIYRCKKCGYQGALVLEYDEEEPESGDRRQ' A
#
# COMPACT_ATOMS: atom_id res chain seq x y z
N MET A 1 7.14 -3.12 2.55
CA MET A 1 6.59 -2.85 1.19
C MET A 1 5.27 -2.10 1.29
N LEU A 2 5.14 -0.98 0.58
CA LEU A 2 3.90 -0.19 0.59
C LEU A 2 2.82 -0.82 -0.31
N ARG A 3 1.60 -0.91 0.21
CA ARG A 3 0.43 -1.38 -0.54
C ARG A 3 -0.73 -0.40 -0.47
N CYS A 4 -1.54 -0.40 -1.52
CA CYS A 4 -2.77 0.38 -1.59
C CYS A 4 -3.79 -0.13 -0.55
N PRO A 5 -4.35 0.73 0.33
CA PRO A 5 -5.35 0.31 1.31
C PRO A 5 -6.68 -0.08 0.68
N LYS A 6 -6.95 0.33 -0.57
CA LYS A 6 -8.20 0.04 -1.28
C LYS A 6 -8.19 -1.29 -2.02
N CYS A 7 -7.06 -1.68 -2.62
CA CYS A 7 -6.99 -2.86 -3.49
C CYS A 7 -5.79 -3.78 -3.24
N GLY A 8 -4.93 -3.48 -2.26
CA GLY A 8 -3.75 -4.30 -1.93
C GLY A 8 -2.62 -4.28 -2.96
N SER A 9 -2.75 -3.51 -4.05
CA SER A 9 -1.71 -3.40 -5.08
C SER A 9 -0.42 -2.77 -4.52
N ARG A 10 0.73 -3.31 -4.94
CA ARG A 10 2.08 -2.75 -4.72
C ARG A 10 2.40 -1.59 -5.67
N GLU A 11 1.55 -1.33 -6.67
CA GLU A 11 1.74 -0.27 -7.66
C GLU A 11 1.24 1.09 -7.16
N ILE A 12 1.86 1.58 -6.09
CA ILE A 12 1.58 2.91 -5.52
C ILE A 12 2.82 3.81 -5.58
N TYR A 13 2.62 5.10 -5.79
CA TYR A 13 3.71 6.07 -5.96
C TYR A 13 3.36 7.41 -5.30
N PRO A 14 4.34 8.15 -4.74
CA PRO A 14 4.10 9.46 -4.17
C PRO A 14 3.77 10.48 -5.28
N VAL A 15 2.80 11.36 -5.01
CA VAL A 15 2.37 12.45 -5.90
C VAL A 15 2.53 13.84 -5.29
N ALA A 16 2.64 13.92 -3.96
CA ALA A 16 3.00 15.14 -3.23
C ALA A 16 3.76 14.77 -1.96
N GLY A 17 4.57 15.70 -1.45
CA GLY A 17 5.41 15.51 -0.27
C GLY A 17 5.89 16.85 0.31
N GLY A 18 6.48 16.82 1.50
CA GLY A 18 7.02 18.00 2.17
C GLY A 18 6.65 18.04 3.65
N TYR A 19 6.55 19.24 4.21
CA TYR A 19 6.28 19.44 5.64
C TYR A 19 4.95 18.85 6.10
N THR A 20 3.96 18.74 5.21
CA THR A 20 2.62 18.20 5.50
C THR A 20 2.50 16.69 5.31
N GLY A 21 3.61 15.98 5.09
CA GLY A 21 3.62 14.54 4.81
C GLY A 21 3.46 14.18 3.34
N TRP A 22 3.38 12.87 3.06
CA TRP A 22 3.34 12.31 1.71
C TRP A 22 1.91 11.96 1.30
N ILE A 23 1.59 12.22 0.02
CA ILE A 23 0.36 11.74 -0.63
C ILE A 23 0.75 10.70 -1.68
N TYR A 24 0.10 9.56 -1.66
CA TYR A 24 0.33 8.45 -2.59
C TYR A 24 -0.85 8.29 -3.55
N ARG A 25 -0.56 7.79 -4.75
CA ARG A 25 -1.55 7.40 -5.75
C ARG A 25 -1.33 5.96 -6.22
N CYS A 26 -2.42 5.20 -6.36
CA CYS A 26 -2.41 3.84 -6.88
C CYS A 26 -2.67 3.81 -8.39
N LYS A 27 -1.81 3.12 -9.15
CA LYS A 27 -1.98 2.92 -10.60
C LYS A 27 -3.16 2.03 -10.96
N LYS A 28 -3.53 1.08 -10.09
CA LYS A 28 -4.58 0.07 -10.36
C LYS A 28 -5.99 0.60 -10.13
N CYS A 29 -6.26 1.19 -8.97
CA CYS A 29 -7.63 1.54 -8.54
C CYS A 29 -7.87 3.04 -8.40
N GLY A 30 -6.85 3.86 -8.65
CA GLY A 30 -6.95 5.32 -8.58
C GLY A 30 -7.01 5.90 -7.16
N TYR A 31 -6.83 5.10 -6.10
CA TYR A 31 -6.71 5.60 -4.73
C TYR A 31 -5.69 6.74 -4.67
N GLN A 32 -6.04 7.84 -3.99
CA GLN A 32 -5.15 8.97 -3.73
C GLN A 32 -5.33 9.44 -2.29
N GLY A 33 -4.26 9.45 -1.50
CA GLY A 33 -4.33 9.85 -0.09
C GLY A 33 -3.02 9.61 0.66
N ALA A 34 -2.97 10.08 1.91
CA ALA A 34 -1.79 9.93 2.77
C ALA A 34 -1.66 8.53 3.39
N LEU A 35 -2.78 7.79 3.50
CA LEU A 35 -2.79 6.48 4.12
C LEU A 35 -2.24 5.41 3.16
N VAL A 36 -1.31 4.60 3.65
CA VAL A 36 -0.73 3.45 2.95
C VAL A 36 -0.55 2.31 3.94
N LEU A 37 -0.56 1.07 3.44
CA LEU A 37 -0.26 -0.10 4.27
C LEU A 37 1.22 -0.44 4.14
N GLU A 38 1.91 -0.50 5.27
CA GLU A 38 3.29 -0.96 5.39
C GLU A 38 3.30 -2.43 5.82
N TYR A 39 3.95 -3.27 5.02
CA TYR A 39 4.22 -4.67 5.35
C TYR A 39 5.71 -4.84 5.55
N ASP A 40 6.16 -5.34 6.70
CA ASP A 40 7.47 -5.99 6.79
C ASP A 40 7.49 -7.21 5.84
N GLU A 41 8.67 -7.64 5.40
CA GLU A 41 8.93 -8.55 4.26
C GLU A 41 7.97 -9.76 4.08
N GLU A 42 7.89 -10.25 2.83
CA GLU A 42 6.99 -11.33 2.35
C GLU A 42 6.86 -12.49 3.35
N GLU A 43 5.85 -12.45 4.23
CA GLU A 43 5.24 -13.68 4.70
C GLU A 43 4.74 -14.39 3.43
N PRO A 44 5.26 -15.61 3.13
CA PRO A 44 4.70 -16.38 2.04
C PRO A 44 3.21 -16.50 2.30
N GLU A 45 2.43 -16.26 1.26
CA GLU A 45 0.99 -16.44 1.22
C GLU A 45 0.64 -17.90 1.57
N SER A 46 0.68 -18.21 2.86
CA SER A 46 0.22 -19.44 3.46
C SER A 46 -1.31 -19.37 3.49
N GLY A 47 -1.88 -19.73 2.36
CA GLY A 47 -3.20 -20.33 2.38
C GLY A 47 -3.16 -21.57 3.27
N ASP A 48 -4.12 -21.64 4.19
CA ASP A 48 -4.49 -22.78 5.04
C ASP A 48 -3.56 -23.10 6.23
N ARG A 49 -4.02 -22.73 7.43
CA ARG A 49 -4.55 -23.71 8.39
C ARG A 49 -5.30 -23.02 9.53
N ARG A 50 -6.55 -23.45 9.71
CA ARG A 50 -7.13 -23.58 11.05
C ARG A 50 -6.10 -24.28 11.95
N GLN A 51 -5.79 -23.70 13.10
CA GLN A 51 -5.52 -24.37 14.38
C GLN A 51 -5.44 -23.32 15.47
#